data_AF-M1ZCJ3-F1
#
_entry.id   AF-M1ZCJ3-F1
#
_cell.length_a   1.000
_cell.length_b   1.000
_cell.length_c   1.000
_cell.angle_alpha   90.00
_cell.angle_beta   90.00
_cell.angle_gamma   90.00
#
_symmetry.space_group_name_H-M   'P 1'
#
loop_
_entity.id
_entity.type
_entity.pdbx_description
1 polymer ?
#
loop_
_entity_poly.entity_id
_entity_poly.type
_entity_poly.pdbx_seq_one_letter_code
_entity_poly.pdbx_strand_id
1 'polypeptide(L)'
;MNLVTVSGPPSSGKTSIILKVIEALKRRDITVGVVKFDCLYTDDDILYEKAGVPVKKGLSGSLCPDHFFVSNIEEVIHWGIKENLDLLITESAGLCNRCSPYIKDIRSICVIDNLSGINTPKKIGPMLKSADIVVITKGDIVSQAEREVFSSRVNSVNPRAMTMHINGLTGQGAFELSTLLYGEDENIETVQGKQLRFPMPSALCSYCLGETRIGEDYQMGNVRKIKLGDEDE
;
A
#
# COMPACT_ATOMS: atom_id res chain seq x y z
N MET A 1 -6.23 12.49 15.40
CA MET A 1 -5.12 11.85 14.66
C MET A 1 -5.49 11.69 13.19
N ASN A 2 -4.56 11.98 12.27
CA ASN A 2 -4.68 11.68 10.84
C ASN A 2 -4.37 10.19 10.56
N LEU A 3 -4.96 9.61 9.51
CA LEU A 3 -4.64 8.26 9.05
C LEU A 3 -4.27 8.28 7.57
N VAL A 4 -3.16 7.63 7.22
CA VAL A 4 -2.71 7.49 5.83
C VAL A 4 -2.37 6.03 5.53
N THR A 5 -2.86 5.53 4.41
CA THR A 5 -2.51 4.19 3.93
C THR A 5 -1.51 4.26 2.79
N VAL A 6 -0.32 3.71 3.00
CA VAL A 6 0.73 3.58 1.99
C VAL A 6 0.76 2.15 1.50
N SER A 7 0.50 1.98 0.21
CA SER A 7 0.57 0.68 -0.45
C SER A 7 1.41 0.76 -1.71
N GLY A 8 1.64 -0.38 -2.34
CA GLY A 8 2.50 -0.48 -3.52
C GLY A 8 3.18 -1.84 -3.60
N PRO A 9 3.68 -2.27 -4.76
CA PRO A 9 4.36 -3.56 -4.91
C PRO A 9 5.49 -3.80 -3.92
N PRO A 10 5.90 -5.05 -3.69
CA PRO A 10 7.11 -5.34 -2.92
C PRO A 10 8.31 -4.64 -3.55
N SER A 11 9.23 -4.19 -2.70
CA SER A 11 10.49 -3.55 -3.15
C SER A 11 10.32 -2.28 -4.00
N SER A 12 9.14 -1.65 -4.01
CA SER A 12 8.93 -0.34 -4.66
C SER A 12 9.49 0.85 -3.87
N GLY A 13 9.98 0.64 -2.64
CA GLY A 13 10.61 1.68 -1.81
C GLY A 13 9.67 2.37 -0.81
N LYS A 14 8.53 1.73 -0.46
CA LYS A 14 7.58 2.22 0.55
C LYS A 14 8.26 2.63 1.85
N THR A 15 8.94 1.71 2.52
CA THR A 15 9.63 1.95 3.80
C THR A 15 10.56 3.14 3.73
N SER A 16 11.40 3.21 2.69
CA SER A 16 12.39 4.28 2.52
C SER A 16 11.74 5.65 2.36
N ILE A 17 10.66 5.75 1.58
CA ILE A 17 9.91 7.01 1.45
C ILE A 17 9.26 7.41 2.77
N ILE A 18 8.59 6.47 3.44
CA ILE A 18 7.90 6.74 4.70
C ILE A 18 8.89 7.29 5.73
N LEU A 19 10.08 6.68 5.87
CA LEU A 19 11.14 7.19 6.76
C LEU A 19 11.54 8.62 6.44
N LYS A 20 11.74 8.96 5.15
CA LYS A 20 12.10 10.32 4.72
C LYS A 20 10.97 11.33 4.94
N VAL A 21 9.72 10.92 4.77
CA VAL A 21 8.55 11.74 5.07
C VAL A 21 8.44 11.99 6.57
N ILE A 22 8.63 10.97 7.39
CA ILE A 22 8.61 11.11 8.86
C ILE A 22 9.70 12.07 9.33
N GLU A 23 10.90 12.02 8.75
CA GLU A 23 11.97 12.98 9.05
C GLU A 23 11.57 14.43 8.74
N ALA A 24 10.77 14.66 7.70
CA ALA A 24 10.20 15.97 7.38
C ALA A 24 9.08 16.38 8.37
N LEU A 25 8.22 15.44 8.76
CA LEU A 25 7.13 15.67 9.73
C LEU A 25 7.64 15.98 11.14
N LYS A 26 8.67 15.26 11.59
CA LYS A 26 9.31 15.49 12.90
C LYS A 26 9.90 16.90 13.03
N ARG A 27 10.40 17.47 11.93
CA ARG A 27 10.90 18.87 11.90
C ARG A 27 9.79 19.91 12.04
N ARG A 28 8.52 19.49 11.95
CA ARG A 28 7.32 20.30 12.14
C ARG A 28 6.60 19.93 13.44
N ASP A 29 7.28 19.22 14.34
CA ASP A 29 6.75 18.75 15.63
C ASP A 29 5.50 17.85 15.51
N ILE A 30 5.35 17.15 14.36
CA ILE A 30 4.26 16.18 14.15
C ILE A 30 4.74 14.81 14.62
N THR A 31 4.04 14.23 15.58
CA THR A 31 4.29 12.86 16.08
C THR A 31 3.68 11.83 15.12
N VAL A 32 4.51 10.86 14.71
CA VAL A 32 4.13 9.86 13.71
C VAL A 32 4.41 8.46 14.23
N GLY A 33 3.47 7.55 14.04
CA GLY A 33 3.66 6.12 14.25
C GLY A 33 3.34 5.33 12.98
N VAL A 34 3.88 4.11 12.91
CA VAL A 34 3.73 3.25 11.74
C VAL A 34 3.18 1.88 12.13
N VAL A 35 2.26 1.34 11.35
CA VAL A 35 1.95 -0.09 11.39
C VAL A 35 2.34 -0.73 10.07
N LYS A 36 3.32 -1.63 10.12
CA LYS A 36 3.80 -2.40 8.98
C LYS A 36 3.02 -3.71 8.88
N PHE A 37 2.34 -3.92 7.76
CA PHE A 37 1.70 -5.18 7.43
C PHE A 37 2.56 -5.98 6.46
N ASP A 38 2.76 -7.26 6.76
CA ASP A 38 3.43 -8.22 5.87
C ASP A 38 2.79 -9.62 5.95
N CYS A 39 3.30 -10.58 5.19
CA CYS A 39 2.82 -11.96 5.22
C CYS A 39 3.57 -12.81 6.24
N LEU A 40 4.81 -13.17 5.91
CA LEU A 40 5.57 -14.16 6.67
C LEU A 40 6.70 -13.52 7.47
N TYR A 41 7.27 -12.43 6.95
CA TYR A 41 8.49 -11.86 7.50
C TYR A 41 8.64 -10.40 7.08
N THR A 42 9.15 -9.57 7.98
CA THR A 42 9.65 -8.22 7.70
C THR A 42 10.61 -7.80 8.82
N ASP A 43 11.64 -7.04 8.43
CA ASP A 43 12.54 -6.32 9.34
C ASP A 43 12.37 -4.80 9.19
N ASP A 44 11.34 -4.35 8.47
CA ASP A 44 11.12 -2.92 8.25
C ASP A 44 10.79 -2.19 9.56
N ASP A 45 10.22 -2.90 10.55
CA ASP A 45 10.01 -2.40 11.92
C ASP A 45 11.31 -1.96 12.58
N ILE A 46 12.39 -2.72 12.41
CA ILE A 46 13.71 -2.38 12.95
C ILE A 46 14.22 -1.05 12.37
N LEU A 47 13.91 -0.76 11.10
CA LEU A 47 14.29 0.51 10.46
C LEU A 47 13.51 1.69 11.07
N TYR A 48 12.22 1.50 11.35
CA TYR A 48 11.40 2.51 12.03
C TYR A 48 11.83 2.72 13.49
N GLU A 49 12.13 1.66 14.23
CA GLU A 49 12.64 1.73 15.60
C GLU A 49 13.96 2.51 15.67
N LYS A 50 14.90 2.23 14.76
CA LYS A 50 16.17 2.98 14.65
C LYS A 50 15.97 4.46 14.36
N ALA A 51 14.89 4.82 13.66
CA ALA A 51 14.51 6.20 13.40
C ALA A 51 13.73 6.85 14.57
N GLY A 52 13.55 6.13 15.69
CA GLY A 52 12.79 6.58 16.85
C GLY A 52 11.31 6.79 16.52
N VAL A 53 10.72 5.91 15.70
CA VAL A 53 9.31 5.95 15.32
C VAL A 53 8.58 4.81 16.03
N PRO A 54 7.52 5.10 16.82
CA PRO A 54 6.66 4.06 17.36
C PRO A 54 6.13 3.18 16.22
N VAL A 55 6.38 1.87 16.30
CA VAL A 55 6.00 0.93 15.24
C VAL A 55 5.37 -0.34 15.80
N LYS A 56 4.41 -0.88 15.03
CA LYS A 56 3.92 -2.25 15.18
C LYS A 56 4.06 -2.99 13.87
N LYS A 57 4.31 -4.29 13.95
CA LYS A 57 4.21 -5.19 12.80
C LYS A 57 3.00 -6.11 12.92
N GLY A 58 2.33 -6.33 11.81
CA GLY A 58 1.25 -7.29 11.65
C GLY A 58 1.62 -8.31 10.57
N LEU A 59 1.72 -9.59 10.95
CA LEU A 59 2.01 -10.68 10.02
C LEU A 59 0.74 -11.47 9.75
N SER A 60 0.31 -11.47 8.49
CA SER A 60 -0.94 -12.12 8.06
C SER A 60 -0.82 -13.64 7.92
N GLY A 61 0.40 -14.18 7.89
CA GLY A 61 0.63 -15.62 7.71
C GLY A 61 0.14 -16.10 6.35
N SER A 62 -0.79 -17.06 6.35
CA SER A 62 -1.42 -17.59 5.13
C SER A 62 -2.57 -16.73 4.61
N LEU A 63 -3.05 -15.76 5.40
CA LEU A 63 -4.13 -14.87 4.98
C LEU A 63 -3.62 -13.85 3.97
N CYS A 64 -4.53 -13.37 3.13
CA CYS A 64 -4.25 -12.21 2.30
C CYS A 64 -3.94 -11.00 3.22
N PRO A 65 -2.82 -10.30 3.01
CA PRO A 65 -2.41 -9.20 3.89
C PRO A 65 -3.40 -8.03 3.85
N ASP A 66 -4.06 -7.80 2.72
CA ASP A 66 -5.06 -6.73 2.60
C ASP A 66 -6.37 -7.10 3.34
N HIS A 67 -6.74 -8.38 3.40
CA HIS A 67 -7.83 -8.83 4.27
C HIS A 67 -7.47 -8.71 5.74
N PHE A 68 -6.25 -9.12 6.10
CA PHE A 68 -5.74 -8.99 7.46
C PHE A 68 -5.65 -7.52 7.90
N PHE A 69 -5.31 -6.60 6.99
CA PHE A 69 -5.38 -5.16 7.24
C PHE A 69 -6.80 -4.72 7.63
N VAL A 70 -7.81 -5.06 6.83
CA VAL A 70 -9.20 -4.62 7.05
C VAL A 70 -9.76 -5.15 8.38
N SER A 71 -9.39 -6.36 8.77
CA SER A 71 -9.86 -6.94 10.04
C SER A 71 -9.18 -6.40 11.28
N ASN A 72 -8.09 -5.61 11.15
CA ASN A 72 -7.28 -5.13 12.28
C ASN A 72 -7.10 -3.61 12.31
N ILE A 73 -7.62 -2.88 11.30
CA ILE A 73 -7.36 -1.44 11.17
C ILE A 73 -7.97 -0.61 12.31
N GLU A 74 -9.08 -1.05 12.90
CA GLU A 74 -9.71 -0.38 14.03
C GLU A 74 -8.83 -0.44 15.28
N GLU A 75 -8.28 -1.61 15.60
CA GLU A 75 -7.34 -1.80 16.71
C GLU A 75 -6.05 -1.01 16.50
N VAL A 76 -5.60 -0.92 15.25
CA VAL A 76 -4.44 -0.10 14.85
C VAL A 76 -4.68 1.39 15.11
N ILE A 77 -5.89 1.89 14.85
CA ILE A 77 -6.27 3.28 15.17
C ILE A 77 -6.30 3.50 16.67
N HIS A 78 -6.93 2.60 17.44
CA HIS A 78 -6.93 2.71 18.91
C HIS A 78 -5.52 2.71 19.49
N TRP A 79 -4.59 1.93 18.92
CA TRP A 79 -3.19 1.99 19.29
C TRP A 79 -2.59 3.38 19.01
N GLY A 80 -2.81 3.94 17.81
CA GLY A 80 -2.28 5.27 17.47
C GLY A 80 -2.81 6.39 18.37
N ILE A 81 -4.10 6.34 18.74
CA ILE A 81 -4.71 7.28 19.68
C ILE A 81 -4.08 7.13 21.07
N LYS A 82 -3.88 5.90 21.55
CA LYS A 82 -3.26 5.62 22.85
C LYS A 82 -1.82 6.12 22.93
N GLU A 83 -1.07 6.04 21.84
CA GLU A 83 0.28 6.59 21.71
C GLU A 83 0.29 8.12 21.52
N ASN A 84 -0.87 8.77 21.48
CA ASN A 84 -1.04 10.21 21.29
C ASN A 84 -0.35 10.72 20.02
N LEU A 85 -0.52 10.00 18.91
CA LEU A 85 0.04 10.35 17.61
C LEU A 85 -0.79 11.41 16.89
N ASP A 86 -0.12 12.32 16.18
CA ASP A 86 -0.75 13.26 15.25
C ASP A 86 -1.10 12.59 13.91
N LEU A 87 -0.23 11.67 13.45
CA LEU A 87 -0.39 10.91 12.22
C LEU A 87 -0.06 9.43 12.41
N LEU A 88 -0.94 8.57 11.92
CA LEU A 88 -0.70 7.13 11.80
C LEU A 88 -0.54 6.74 10.33
N ILE A 89 0.57 6.08 10.01
CA ILE A 89 0.84 5.55 8.67
C ILE A 89 0.72 4.03 8.71
N THR A 90 -0.12 3.45 7.85
CA THR A 90 -0.17 1.99 7.64
C THR A 90 0.53 1.63 6.35
N GLU A 91 1.51 0.74 6.41
CA GLU A 91 2.25 0.26 5.25
C GLU A 91 1.80 -1.16 4.88
N SER A 92 1.27 -1.34 3.66
CA SER A 92 0.82 -2.66 3.17
C SER A 92 1.98 -3.57 2.75
N ALA A 93 1.75 -4.89 2.71
CA ALA A 93 2.66 -5.83 2.05
C ALA A 93 2.74 -5.60 0.53
N GLY A 94 1.57 -5.36 -0.10
CA GLY A 94 1.47 -4.98 -1.51
C GLY A 94 1.61 -6.09 -2.53
N LEU A 95 1.20 -7.32 -2.19
CA LEU A 95 1.57 -8.51 -2.97
C LEU A 95 0.70 -8.79 -4.20
N CYS A 96 -0.62 -8.55 -4.14
CA CYS A 96 -1.52 -9.21 -5.10
C CYS A 96 -2.10 -8.32 -6.20
N ASN A 97 -1.97 -6.98 -6.16
CA ASN A 97 -2.52 -6.02 -7.15
C ASN A 97 -4.02 -6.20 -7.51
N ARG A 98 -4.73 -7.15 -6.86
CA ARG A 98 -6.12 -7.54 -7.12
C ARG A 98 -7.12 -6.70 -6.32
N CYS A 99 -6.65 -6.04 -5.26
CA CYS A 99 -7.46 -5.22 -4.38
C CYS A 99 -6.68 -3.98 -3.93
N SER A 100 -7.25 -3.23 -2.99
CA SER A 100 -6.63 -2.06 -2.39
C SER A 100 -7.07 -1.94 -0.93
N PRO A 101 -6.15 -1.68 0.01
CA PRO A 101 -6.49 -1.45 1.42
C PRO A 101 -7.10 -0.05 1.67
N TYR A 102 -7.38 0.74 0.62
CA TYR A 102 -7.80 2.12 0.81
C TYR A 102 -9.25 2.24 1.29
N ILE A 103 -9.41 3.04 2.33
CA ILE A 103 -10.69 3.41 2.92
C ILE A 103 -11.16 4.73 2.27
N LYS A 104 -12.47 4.90 2.09
CA LYS A 104 -13.06 6.16 1.62
C LYS A 104 -12.78 7.27 2.63
N ASP A 105 -12.53 8.47 2.11
CA ASP A 105 -12.25 9.68 2.91
C ASP A 105 -11.01 9.59 3.80
N ILE A 106 -10.10 8.66 3.48
CA ILE A 106 -8.78 8.52 4.13
C ILE A 106 -7.72 8.58 3.05
N ARG A 107 -6.69 9.41 3.25
CA ARG A 107 -5.63 9.61 2.26
C ARG A 107 -4.90 8.30 1.96
N SER A 108 -4.69 8.07 0.68
CA SER A 108 -4.12 6.83 0.15
C SER A 108 -2.99 7.09 -0.84
N ILE A 109 -1.88 6.38 -0.65
CA ILE A 109 -0.68 6.51 -1.46
C ILE A 109 -0.35 5.17 -2.11
N CYS A 110 -0.14 5.18 -3.43
CA CYS A 110 0.42 4.06 -4.17
C CYS A 110 1.87 4.35 -4.52
N VAL A 111 2.80 3.54 -4.02
CA VAL A 111 4.24 3.63 -4.33
C VAL A 111 4.60 2.59 -5.38
N ILE A 112 5.09 3.04 -6.52
CA ILE A 112 5.57 2.22 -7.62
C ILE A 112 6.97 2.67 -8.01
N ASP A 113 7.74 1.81 -8.67
CA ASP A 113 9.10 2.14 -9.09
C ASP A 113 9.28 2.08 -10.61
N ASN A 114 10.18 2.91 -11.14
CA ASN A 114 10.47 2.97 -12.57
C ASN A 114 11.12 1.69 -13.12
N LEU A 115 11.70 0.84 -12.26
CA LEU A 115 12.40 -0.37 -12.71
C LEU A 115 11.47 -1.55 -12.98
N SER A 116 10.24 -1.52 -12.47
CA SER A 116 9.27 -2.60 -12.66
C SER A 116 8.76 -2.72 -14.10
N GLY A 117 9.26 -1.89 -15.03
CA GLY A 117 8.94 -1.94 -16.45
C GLY A 117 7.76 -1.03 -16.84
N ILE A 118 7.81 -0.53 -18.07
CA ILE A 118 6.97 0.56 -18.55
C ILE A 118 5.45 0.27 -18.57
N ASN A 119 5.05 -1.01 -18.53
CA ASN A 119 3.64 -1.43 -18.51
C ASN A 119 3.09 -1.63 -17.08
N THR A 120 3.93 -1.53 -16.06
CA THR A 120 3.54 -1.83 -14.68
C THR A 120 2.36 -1.03 -14.16
N PRO A 121 2.18 0.27 -14.47
CA PRO A 121 1.01 1.02 -14.01
C PRO A 121 -0.33 0.35 -14.35
N LYS A 122 -0.43 -0.30 -15.53
CA LYS A 122 -1.65 -1.04 -15.94
C LYS A 122 -1.88 -2.32 -15.12
N LYS A 123 -0.81 -2.91 -14.57
CA LYS A 123 -0.84 -4.16 -13.80
C LYS A 123 -1.08 -3.97 -12.30
N ILE A 124 -0.90 -2.75 -11.77
CA ILE A 124 -1.10 -2.46 -10.34
C ILE A 124 -2.59 -2.48 -9.95
N GLY A 125 -3.50 -2.33 -10.92
CA GLY A 125 -4.91 -2.56 -10.71
C GLY A 125 -5.55 -1.53 -9.76
N PRO A 126 -6.42 -1.96 -8.82
CA PRO A 126 -7.13 -1.06 -7.92
C PRO A 126 -6.22 -0.20 -7.05
N MET A 127 -5.07 -0.74 -6.64
CA MET A 127 -4.13 -0.06 -5.76
C MET A 127 -3.59 1.24 -6.36
N LEU A 128 -3.40 1.30 -7.68
CA LEU A 128 -3.02 2.54 -8.37
C LEU A 128 -4.25 3.34 -8.76
N LYS A 129 -5.30 2.69 -9.28
CA LYS A 129 -6.52 3.34 -9.78
C LYS A 129 -7.32 4.11 -8.71
N SER A 130 -7.22 3.70 -7.45
CA SER A 130 -7.98 4.28 -6.34
C SER A 130 -7.15 5.12 -5.38
N ALA A 131 -5.86 5.33 -5.67
CA ALA A 131 -4.99 6.16 -4.84
C ALA A 131 -5.28 7.65 -5.06
N ASP A 132 -5.05 8.45 -4.01
CA ASP A 132 -5.06 9.91 -4.11
C ASP A 132 -3.72 10.43 -4.61
N ILE A 133 -2.62 9.78 -4.20
CA ILE A 133 -1.25 10.12 -4.58
C ILE A 133 -0.57 8.88 -5.14
N VAL A 134 0.10 9.02 -6.28
CA VAL A 134 0.99 7.99 -6.82
C VAL A 134 2.42 8.50 -6.74
N VAL A 135 3.24 7.79 -5.95
CA VAL A 135 4.67 8.08 -5.79
C VAL A 135 5.46 7.15 -6.69
N ILE A 136 6.28 7.72 -7.56
CA ILE A 136 7.20 7.00 -8.44
C ILE A 136 8.61 7.09 -7.86
N THR A 137 9.21 5.94 -7.58
CA THR A 137 10.58 5.85 -7.05
C THR A 137 11.59 5.42 -8.11
N LYS A 138 12.87 5.48 -7.72
CA LYS A 138 14.01 4.99 -8.50
C LYS A 138 14.09 5.66 -9.89
N GLY A 139 13.67 6.92 -9.97
CA GLY A 139 13.77 7.72 -11.20
C GLY A 139 15.20 8.17 -11.50
N ASP A 140 16.10 8.10 -10.52
CA ASP A 140 17.51 8.47 -10.62
C ASP A 140 18.35 7.50 -11.47
N ILE A 141 17.83 6.30 -11.73
CA ILE A 141 18.53 5.21 -12.44
C ILE A 141 17.92 4.89 -13.81
N VAL A 142 17.05 5.77 -14.32
CA VAL A 142 16.43 5.66 -15.65
C VAL A 142 16.56 6.97 -16.41
N SER A 143 16.45 6.94 -17.74
CA SER A 143 16.51 8.15 -18.56
C SER A 143 15.31 9.06 -18.31
N GLN A 144 15.48 10.36 -18.59
CA GLN A 144 14.39 11.34 -18.48
C GLN A 144 13.17 10.93 -19.33
N ALA A 145 13.40 10.46 -20.56
CA ALA A 145 12.34 10.00 -21.45
C ALA A 145 11.54 8.84 -20.85
N GLU A 146 12.21 7.85 -20.25
CA GLU A 146 11.53 6.74 -19.58
C GLU A 146 10.67 7.21 -18.41
N ARG A 147 11.16 8.17 -17.61
CA ARG A 147 10.39 8.74 -16.49
C ARG A 147 9.14 9.45 -16.96
N GLU A 148 9.23 10.23 -18.03
CA GLU A 148 8.10 10.97 -18.60
C GLU A 148 7.06 10.01 -19.19
N VAL A 149 7.49 8.99 -19.93
CA VAL A 149 6.60 7.96 -20.47
C VAL A 149 5.94 7.17 -19.34
N PHE A 150 6.68 6.80 -18.30
CA PHE A 150 6.13 6.08 -17.15
C PHE A 150 5.07 6.93 -16.41
N SER A 151 5.37 8.21 -16.16
CA SER A 151 4.42 9.15 -15.53
C SER A 151 3.15 9.34 -16.37
N SER A 152 3.30 9.47 -17.69
CA SER A 152 2.17 9.54 -18.62
C SER A 152 1.27 8.30 -18.53
N ARG A 153 1.87 7.11 -18.38
CA ARG A 153 1.12 5.85 -18.22
C ARG A 153 0.45 5.72 -16.87
N VAL A 154 1.06 6.24 -15.80
CA VAL A 154 0.40 6.35 -14.49
C VAL A 154 -0.83 7.23 -14.60
N ASN A 155 -0.69 8.43 -15.18
CA ASN A 155 -1.81 9.37 -15.38
C ASN A 155 -2.89 8.77 -16.28
N SER A 156 -2.53 7.95 -17.27
CA SER A 156 -3.51 7.25 -18.11
C SER A 156 -4.34 6.21 -17.35
N VAL A 157 -3.80 5.63 -16.28
CA VAL A 157 -4.50 4.63 -15.45
C VAL A 157 -5.27 5.29 -14.32
N ASN A 158 -4.73 6.35 -13.70
CA ASN A 158 -5.40 7.17 -12.70
C ASN A 158 -5.20 8.66 -13.00
N PRO A 159 -6.08 9.29 -13.78
CA PRO A 159 -5.99 10.72 -14.10
C PRO A 159 -6.28 11.65 -12.93
N ARG A 160 -6.82 11.13 -11.82
CA ARG A 160 -7.21 11.93 -10.64
C ARG A 160 -6.13 11.98 -9.57
N ALA A 161 -5.19 11.02 -9.58
CA ALA A 161 -4.12 11.01 -8.61
C ALA A 161 -3.11 12.12 -8.86
N MET A 162 -2.57 12.67 -7.78
CA MET A 162 -1.37 13.47 -7.84
C MET A 162 -0.16 12.54 -8.05
N THR A 163 0.54 12.71 -9.17
CA THR A 163 1.73 11.90 -9.48
C THR A 163 2.99 12.65 -9.11
N MET A 164 3.87 12.03 -8.31
CA MET A 164 5.09 12.66 -7.79
C MET A 164 6.29 11.72 -7.91
N HIS A 165 7.49 12.27 -8.09
CA HIS A 165 8.73 11.51 -8.08
C HIS A 165 9.46 11.71 -6.76
N ILE A 166 9.76 10.62 -6.06
CA ILE A 166 10.46 10.68 -4.77
C ILE A 166 11.64 9.72 -4.77
N ASN A 167 12.78 10.21 -4.30
CA ASN A 167 13.95 9.39 -4.10
C ASN A 167 14.00 8.92 -2.63
N GLY A 168 13.79 7.63 -2.41
CA GLY A 168 13.81 7.04 -1.06
C GLY A 168 15.19 7.01 -0.39
N LEU A 169 16.28 7.21 -1.14
CA LEU A 169 17.64 7.27 -0.61
C LEU A 169 17.98 8.69 -0.16
N THR A 170 17.77 9.67 -1.04
CA THR A 170 18.13 11.08 -0.77
C THR A 170 17.05 11.84 -0.02
N GLY A 171 15.80 11.40 -0.06
CA GLY A 171 14.64 12.12 0.47
C GLY A 171 14.13 13.25 -0.43
N GLN A 172 14.65 13.38 -1.66
CA GLN A 172 14.11 14.34 -2.63
C GLN A 172 12.61 14.11 -2.83
N GLY A 173 11.81 15.17 -2.66
CA GLY A 173 10.35 15.13 -2.75
C GLY A 173 9.63 14.71 -1.46
N ALA A 174 10.34 14.23 -0.43
CA ALA A 174 9.71 13.76 0.80
C ALA A 174 9.08 14.89 1.63
N PHE A 175 9.69 16.09 1.64
CA PHE A 175 9.10 17.24 2.32
C PHE A 175 7.77 17.65 1.67
N GLU A 176 7.72 17.72 0.33
CA GLU A 176 6.48 18.03 -0.40
C GLU A 176 5.40 16.98 -0.13
N LEU A 177 5.75 15.69 -0.12
CA LEU A 177 4.79 14.65 0.25
C LEU A 177 4.29 14.84 1.69
N SER A 178 5.17 15.20 2.63
CA SER A 178 4.79 15.40 4.04
C SER A 178 3.73 16.48 4.25
N THR A 179 3.71 17.53 3.42
CA THR A 179 2.70 18.59 3.52
C THR A 179 1.33 18.13 3.05
N LEU A 180 1.27 17.08 2.22
CA LEU A 180 0.04 16.51 1.69
C LEU A 180 -0.56 15.44 2.60
N LEU A 181 0.20 14.88 3.54
CA LEU A 181 -0.24 13.76 4.37
C LEU A 181 -0.97 14.17 5.65
N TYR A 182 -0.76 15.40 6.11
CA TYR A 182 -1.28 15.89 7.37
C TYR A 182 -2.22 17.08 7.14
N GLY A 183 -3.45 16.97 7.63
CA GLY A 183 -4.41 18.07 7.73
C GLY A 183 -4.67 18.43 9.19
N GLU A 184 -4.65 19.73 9.52
CA GLU A 184 -4.92 20.21 10.89
C GLU A 184 -6.36 19.95 11.35
N ASP A 185 -7.31 19.98 10.42
CA ASP A 185 -8.74 19.74 10.69
C ASP A 185 -9.13 18.26 10.71
N GLU A 186 -8.18 17.34 10.47
CA GLU A 186 -8.46 15.90 10.40
C GLU A 186 -8.25 15.22 11.75
N ASN A 187 -9.33 14.66 12.27
CA ASN A 187 -9.33 13.87 13.49
C ASN A 187 -10.10 12.56 13.31
N ILE A 188 -9.39 11.48 12.99
CA ILE A 188 -9.92 10.12 12.92
C ILE A 188 -9.81 9.47 14.29
N GLU A 189 -10.97 9.09 14.84
CA GLU A 189 -11.09 8.35 16.10
C GLU A 189 -11.49 6.87 15.87
N THR A 190 -12.16 6.58 14.75
CA THR A 190 -12.63 5.24 14.38
C THR A 190 -12.82 5.13 12.87
N VAL A 191 -12.73 3.91 12.33
CA VAL A 191 -13.14 3.59 10.95
C VAL A 191 -14.41 2.74 10.89
N GLN A 192 -15.08 2.51 12.02
CA GLN A 192 -16.37 1.82 12.03
C GLN A 192 -17.39 2.55 11.15
N GLY A 193 -18.07 1.79 10.29
CA GLY A 193 -19.04 2.32 9.32
C GLY A 193 -18.43 2.95 8.07
N LYS A 194 -17.11 3.16 7.99
CA LYS A 194 -16.46 3.53 6.73
C LYS A 194 -16.44 2.35 5.76
N GLN A 195 -16.17 2.66 4.49
CA GLN A 195 -16.16 1.69 3.40
C GLN A 195 -14.82 1.69 2.69
N LEU A 196 -14.45 0.54 2.12
CA LEU A 196 -13.32 0.44 1.21
C LEU A 196 -13.65 1.10 -0.14
N ARG A 197 -12.62 1.61 -0.82
CA ARG A 197 -12.73 2.15 -2.18
C ARG A 197 -12.89 1.05 -3.23
N PHE A 198 -12.41 -0.15 -2.93
CA PHE A 198 -12.46 -1.30 -3.84
C PHE A 198 -12.69 -2.59 -3.03
N PRO A 199 -13.49 -3.55 -3.54
CA PRO A 199 -13.72 -4.81 -2.84
C PRO A 199 -12.43 -5.63 -2.68
N MET A 200 -12.35 -6.38 -1.59
CA MET A 200 -11.27 -7.36 -1.41
C MET A 200 -11.39 -8.50 -2.43
N PRO A 201 -10.30 -9.23 -2.73
CA PRO A 201 -10.31 -10.27 -3.76
C PRO A 201 -11.32 -11.38 -3.43
N SER A 202 -11.76 -12.07 -4.48
CA SER A 202 -12.60 -13.25 -4.44
C SER A 202 -12.32 -14.20 -3.26
N ALA A 203 -13.40 -14.72 -2.68
CA ALA A 203 -13.37 -15.66 -1.56
C ALA A 203 -12.44 -16.86 -1.79
N LEU A 204 -11.93 -17.41 -0.67
CA LEU A 204 -11.00 -18.53 -0.64
C LEU A 204 -11.62 -19.78 -1.30
N CYS A 205 -10.82 -20.49 -2.10
CA CYS A 205 -11.13 -21.86 -2.54
C CYS A 205 -10.44 -22.88 -1.62
N SER A 206 -10.68 -24.16 -1.85
CA SER A 206 -10.02 -25.26 -1.10
C SER A 206 -8.50 -25.10 -0.97
N TYR A 207 -7.81 -24.67 -2.03
CA TYR A 207 -6.35 -24.46 -1.99
C TYR A 207 -5.93 -23.32 -1.06
N CYS A 208 -6.73 -22.26 -0.97
CA CYS A 208 -6.48 -21.19 -0.02
C CYS A 208 -6.70 -21.62 1.44
N LEU A 209 -7.50 -22.68 1.66
CA LEU A 209 -7.72 -23.31 2.97
C LEU A 209 -6.71 -24.42 3.26
N GLY A 210 -5.67 -24.59 2.44
CA GLY A 210 -4.59 -25.53 2.67
C GLY A 210 -4.76 -26.90 1.99
N GLU A 211 -5.72 -27.06 1.08
CA GLU A 211 -5.72 -28.23 0.19
C GLU A 211 -4.44 -28.23 -0.67
N THR A 212 -3.85 -29.41 -0.81
CA THR A 212 -2.55 -29.60 -1.51
C THR A 212 -2.66 -30.61 -2.65
N ARG A 213 -3.72 -31.43 -2.68
CA ARG A 213 -3.97 -32.39 -3.75
C ARG A 213 -4.54 -31.67 -4.97
N ILE A 214 -3.91 -31.89 -6.11
CA ILE A 214 -4.33 -31.32 -7.39
C ILE A 214 -5.30 -32.28 -8.06
N GLY A 215 -6.49 -31.79 -8.38
CA GLY A 215 -7.52 -32.55 -9.10
C GLY A 215 -8.87 -31.82 -9.09
N GLU A 216 -9.79 -32.22 -9.95
CA GLU A 216 -11.12 -31.59 -10.02
C GLU A 216 -11.95 -31.89 -8.77
N ASP A 217 -11.84 -33.09 -8.22
CA ASP A 217 -12.52 -33.49 -6.97
C ASP A 217 -12.07 -32.69 -5.74
N TYR A 218 -10.88 -32.09 -5.81
CA TYR A 218 -10.31 -31.27 -4.74
C TYR A 218 -10.54 -29.77 -4.97
N GLN A 219 -11.19 -29.38 -6.08
CA GLN A 219 -11.50 -28.00 -6.43
C GLN A 219 -12.87 -27.58 -5.89
N MET A 220 -12.89 -26.97 -4.70
CA MET A 220 -14.12 -26.48 -4.08
C MET A 220 -14.11 -24.96 -3.88
N GLY A 221 -15.30 -24.35 -3.91
CA GLY A 221 -15.47 -22.91 -3.70
C GLY A 221 -15.27 -22.08 -4.97
N ASN A 222 -14.59 -20.95 -4.86
CA ASN A 222 -14.45 -20.00 -5.98
C ASN A 222 -13.30 -20.39 -6.93
N VAL A 223 -13.59 -21.31 -7.85
CA VAL A 223 -12.63 -21.82 -8.83
C VAL A 223 -12.90 -21.23 -10.20
N ARG A 224 -11.87 -20.70 -10.85
CA ARG A 224 -11.92 -20.17 -12.22
C ARG A 224 -10.95 -20.93 -13.11
N LYS A 225 -11.44 -21.48 -14.21
CA LYS A 225 -10.63 -22.19 -15.20
C LYS A 225 -10.12 -21.22 -16.28
N ILE A 226 -8.89 -21.44 -16.74
CA ILE A 226 -8.34 -20.76 -17.91
C ILE A 226 -9.03 -21.30 -19.17
N LYS A 227 -9.35 -20.42 -20.12
CA LYS A 227 -9.81 -20.85 -21.45
C LYS A 227 -8.57 -21.20 -22.29
N LEU A 228 -8.34 -22.48 -22.53
CA LEU A 228 -7.20 -22.97 -23.32
C LEU A 228 -7.54 -23.19 -24.80
N GLY A 229 -8.80 -22.96 -25.18
CA GLY A 229 -9.24 -23.02 -26.57
C GLY A 229 -9.44 -24.44 -27.07
N ASP A 230 -10.37 -25.17 -26.44
CA ASP A 230 -11.05 -26.35 -27.00
C ASP A 230 -12.47 -26.36 -26.42
N GLU A 231 -13.37 -25.63 -27.07
CA GLU A 231 -14.82 -25.81 -27.00
C GLU A 231 -15.24 -26.02 -28.47
N ASP A 232 -15.30 -27.29 -28.90
CA ASP A 232 -15.86 -27.81 -30.17
C ASP A 232 -15.63 -26.96 -31.44
N GLU A 233 -14.53 -27.25 -32.17
CA GLU A 233 -14.58 -27.40 -33.64
C GLU A 233 -14.87 -28.86 -34.00
#